data_AF-A0A5R9R1D4-F1
#
_entry.id   AF-A0A5R9R1D4-F1
#
_cell.length_a   1.000
_cell.length_b   1.000
_cell.length_c   1.000
_cell.angle_alpha   90.00
_cell.angle_beta   90.00
_cell.angle_gamma   90.00
#
_symmetry.space_group_name_H-M   'P 1'
#
loop_
_entity.id
_entity.type
_entity.pdbx_description
1 polymer ?
#
loop_
_entity_poly.entity_id
_entity_poly.type
_entity_poly.pdbx_seq_one_letter_code
_entity_poly.pdbx_strand_id
1 'polypeptide(L)'
;MSETFKPGPQDIEIQKREQCFKGFYKVDRLHLRHRQFAGGMGPVLKRELFVRHDAVCVLPYDPQRDEVVLIEQFRVGAMDAGVNPWLMELVAGLIDKDEEPEEVARREAVEEAGLTLGALWPIAQYLPSPGGSNELVHLFVGRCDSSTASGIHGLEEEGEDIRVHVMPFEEALQAVRDGRINNAASMLALQWLALNRAEVRGLWV
;
A
#
# COMPACT_ATOMS: atom_id res chain seq x y z
N MET A 1 -7.88 -1.68 25.26
CA MET A 1 -7.30 -0.59 24.47
C MET A 1 -7.68 0.71 25.15
N SER A 2 -6.71 1.61 25.40
CA SER A 2 -6.96 2.91 26.03
C SER A 2 -7.92 3.76 25.20
N GLU A 3 -8.73 4.58 25.85
CA GLU A 3 -9.51 5.62 25.16
C GLU A 3 -8.55 6.60 24.48
N THR A 4 -8.35 6.43 23.17
CA THR A 4 -7.62 7.41 22.35
C THR A 4 -8.46 8.68 22.22
N PHE A 5 -7.78 9.83 22.12
CA PHE A 5 -8.45 11.11 21.93
C PHE A 5 -9.35 11.10 20.69
N LYS A 6 -10.61 11.53 20.85
CA LYS A 6 -11.57 11.68 19.75
C LYS A 6 -11.68 13.16 19.41
N PRO A 7 -11.10 13.63 18.29
CA PRO A 7 -11.14 15.03 17.94
C PRO A 7 -12.56 15.47 17.59
N GLY A 8 -12.97 16.61 18.13
CA GLY A 8 -14.15 17.36 17.69
C GLY A 8 -13.81 18.40 16.61
N PRO A 9 -14.83 19.04 16.00
CA PRO A 9 -14.63 19.99 14.91
C PRO A 9 -13.77 21.21 15.25
N GLN A 10 -13.59 21.52 16.54
CA GLN A 10 -12.83 22.67 17.02
C GLN A 10 -11.39 22.32 17.42
N ASP A 11 -11.01 21.05 17.38
CA ASP A 11 -9.69 20.61 17.84
C ASP A 11 -8.59 20.79 16.78
N ILE A 12 -8.96 21.14 15.54
CA ILE A 12 -8.03 21.44 14.45
C ILE A 12 -8.53 22.71 13.74
N GLU A 13 -7.67 23.70 13.62
CA GLU A 13 -7.94 24.97 12.95
C GLU A 13 -6.91 25.15 11.83
N ILE A 14 -7.35 25.10 10.57
CA ILE A 14 -6.48 25.41 9.42
C ILE A 14 -6.63 26.89 9.11
N GLN A 15 -5.56 27.66 9.34
CA GLN A 15 -5.54 29.09 9.08
C GLN A 15 -5.21 29.41 7.62
N LYS A 16 -4.35 28.60 7.01
CA LYS A 16 -3.97 28.75 5.60
C LYS A 16 -3.56 27.41 5.01
N ARG A 17 -3.93 27.18 3.75
CA ARG A 17 -3.43 26.07 2.92
C ARG A 17 -2.94 26.64 1.60
N GLU A 18 -1.67 26.41 1.29
CA GLU A 18 -0.98 26.94 0.11
C GLU A 18 -0.55 25.79 -0.76
N GLN A 19 -0.90 25.79 -2.05
CA GLN A 19 -0.34 24.83 -2.99
C GLN A 19 1.07 25.28 -3.38
N CYS A 20 2.09 24.65 -2.79
CA CYS A 20 3.49 25.00 -3.05
C CYS A 20 4.03 24.37 -4.34
N PHE A 21 3.50 23.22 -4.73
CA PHE A 21 3.89 22.52 -5.94
C PHE A 21 2.72 21.70 -6.51
N LYS A 22 2.65 21.61 -7.85
CA LYS A 22 1.72 20.74 -8.57
C LYS A 22 2.37 20.23 -9.86
N GLY A 23 2.72 18.95 -9.86
CA GLY A 23 3.12 18.15 -11.02
C GLY A 23 2.27 16.88 -11.08
N PHE A 24 2.89 15.72 -11.24
CA PHE A 24 2.21 14.42 -11.05
C PHE A 24 1.64 14.31 -9.63
N TYR A 25 2.44 14.69 -8.63
CA TYR A 25 2.00 14.86 -7.26
C TYR A 25 1.85 16.33 -6.87
N LYS A 26 1.19 16.55 -5.73
CA LYS A 26 0.93 17.86 -5.14
C LYS A 26 1.62 17.99 -3.78
N VAL A 27 2.16 19.17 -3.49
CA VAL A 27 2.64 19.52 -2.14
C VAL A 27 1.89 20.75 -1.66
N ASP A 28 1.20 20.61 -0.54
CA ASP A 28 0.54 21.71 0.15
C ASP A 28 1.34 22.12 1.40
N ARG A 29 1.39 23.42 1.69
CA ARG A 29 1.84 23.93 2.99
C ARG A 29 0.64 24.38 3.80
N LEU A 30 0.48 23.79 4.99
CA LEU A 30 -0.56 24.13 5.95
C LEU A 30 0.01 24.98 7.09
N HIS A 31 -0.70 26.06 7.40
CA HIS A 31 -0.56 26.82 8.64
C HIS A 31 -1.76 26.46 9.49
N LEU A 32 -1.54 25.69 10.55
CA LEU A 32 -2.62 25.09 11.33
C LEU A 32 -2.32 25.12 12.83
N ARG A 33 -3.37 25.06 13.64
CA ARG A 33 -3.29 24.86 15.09
C ARG A 33 -4.09 23.62 15.43
N HIS A 34 -3.71 22.94 16.51
CA HIS A 34 -4.51 21.84 17.05
C HIS A 34 -4.60 21.93 18.57
N ARG A 35 -5.59 21.23 19.13
CA ARG A 35 -5.79 21.05 20.57
C ARG A 35 -4.54 20.45 21.19
N GLN A 36 -4.07 21.02 22.28
CA GLN A 36 -3.01 20.44 23.10
C GLN A 36 -3.61 19.58 24.22
N PHE A 37 -2.92 18.50 24.58
CA PHE A 37 -3.36 17.60 25.66
C PHE A 37 -3.38 18.28 27.04
N ALA A 38 -2.57 19.32 27.24
CA ALA A 38 -2.62 20.17 28.43
C ALA A 38 -3.82 21.14 28.45
N GLY A 39 -4.65 21.14 27.41
CA GLY A 39 -5.77 22.06 27.21
C GLY A 39 -5.44 23.21 26.25
N GLY A 40 -6.48 23.84 25.71
CA GLY A 40 -6.37 24.96 24.77
C GLY A 40 -5.82 24.59 23.40
N MET A 41 -5.72 25.61 22.53
CA MET A 41 -5.14 25.48 21.19
C MET A 41 -3.66 25.82 21.23
N GLY A 42 -2.84 24.99 20.58
CA GLY A 42 -1.41 25.23 20.43
C GLY A 42 -1.07 26.44 19.56
N PRO A 43 0.23 26.74 19.42
CA PRO A 43 0.71 27.75 18.48
C PRO A 43 0.48 27.30 17.03
N VAL A 44 0.62 28.24 16.09
CA VAL A 44 0.55 27.94 14.66
C VAL A 44 1.74 27.08 14.25
N LEU A 45 1.46 25.91 13.70
CA LEU A 45 2.41 25.01 13.08
C LEU A 45 2.45 25.25 11.58
N LYS A 46 3.63 25.06 10.98
CA LYS A 46 3.83 25.00 9.54
C LYS A 46 4.21 23.58 9.15
N ARG A 47 3.46 22.96 8.24
CA ARG A 47 3.71 21.60 7.74
C ARG A 47 3.56 21.54 6.24
N GLU A 48 4.45 20.82 5.60
CA GLU A 48 4.31 20.43 4.20
C GLU A 48 3.65 19.06 4.17
N LEU A 49 2.63 18.94 3.33
CA LEU A 49 1.82 17.75 3.15
C LEU A 49 1.97 17.31 1.69
N PHE A 50 2.50 16.13 1.51
CA PHE A 50 2.52 15.41 0.24
C PHE A 50 1.11 14.87 -0.02
N VAL A 51 0.43 15.49 -0.98
CA VAL A 51 -0.95 15.19 -1.32
C VAL A 51 -0.98 14.24 -2.52
N ARG A 52 -1.48 13.04 -2.29
CA ARG A 52 -1.66 12.00 -3.31
C ARG A 52 -3.01 11.30 -3.12
N HIS A 53 -3.44 10.59 -4.17
CA HIS A 53 -4.58 9.69 -4.09
C HIS A 53 -4.29 8.54 -3.13
N ASP A 54 -5.36 8.00 -2.59
CA ASP A 54 -5.32 6.74 -1.85
C ASP A 54 -4.93 5.61 -2.79
N ALA A 55 -4.45 4.51 -2.22
CA ALA A 55 -3.96 3.37 -2.98
C ALA A 55 -4.59 2.07 -2.50
N VAL A 56 -4.57 1.09 -3.38
CA VAL A 56 -4.90 -0.29 -3.08
C VAL A 56 -3.66 -1.12 -3.25
N CYS A 57 -3.44 -2.06 -2.33
CA CYS A 57 -2.44 -3.11 -2.49
C CYS A 57 -3.09 -4.46 -2.20
N VAL A 58 -2.79 -5.46 -3.01
CA VAL A 58 -3.29 -6.82 -2.82
C VAL A 58 -2.15 -7.82 -2.90
N LEU A 59 -2.12 -8.77 -1.97
CA LEU A 59 -1.25 -9.95 -2.02
C LEU A 59 -2.02 -11.09 -2.71
N PRO A 60 -1.75 -11.43 -3.98
CA PRO A 60 -2.25 -12.66 -4.55
C PRO A 60 -1.64 -13.87 -3.84
N TYR A 61 -2.51 -14.76 -3.38
CA TYR A 61 -2.14 -15.96 -2.64
C TYR A 61 -2.84 -17.18 -3.22
N ASP A 62 -2.05 -18.20 -3.57
CA ASP A 62 -2.53 -19.51 -3.97
C ASP A 62 -2.53 -20.45 -2.74
N PRO A 63 -3.69 -20.74 -2.15
CA PRO A 63 -3.79 -21.60 -0.98
C PRO A 63 -3.57 -23.08 -1.32
N GLN A 64 -3.76 -23.53 -2.57
CA GLN A 64 -3.54 -24.92 -2.93
C GLN A 64 -2.04 -25.22 -3.02
N ARG A 65 -1.29 -24.31 -3.64
CA ARG A 65 0.17 -24.43 -3.86
C ARG A 65 1.00 -23.83 -2.74
N ASP A 66 0.36 -23.05 -1.87
CA ASP A 66 1.02 -22.36 -0.76
C ASP A 66 2.07 -21.34 -1.22
N GLU A 67 1.74 -20.67 -2.32
CA GLU A 67 2.59 -19.73 -3.05
C GLU A 67 1.96 -18.34 -3.01
N VAL A 68 2.80 -17.32 -3.08
CA VAL A 68 2.39 -15.93 -3.30
C VAL A 68 2.88 -15.47 -4.67
N VAL A 69 2.15 -14.52 -5.25
CA VAL A 69 2.60 -13.81 -6.45
C VAL A 69 2.98 -12.40 -6.06
N LEU A 70 4.21 -12.03 -6.37
CA LEU A 70 4.77 -10.70 -6.17
C LEU A 70 5.14 -10.12 -7.53
N ILE A 71 5.29 -8.81 -7.58
CA ILE A 71 5.75 -8.11 -8.78
C ILE A 71 7.06 -7.38 -8.50
N GLU A 72 7.91 -7.26 -9.50
CA GLU A 72 9.17 -6.51 -9.43
C GLU A 72 9.11 -5.34 -10.40
N GLN A 73 9.31 -4.13 -9.90
CA GLN A 73 9.26 -2.90 -10.69
C GLN A 73 10.21 -1.82 -10.16
N PHE A 74 10.61 -0.91 -11.04
CA PHE A 74 11.48 0.21 -10.68
C PHE A 74 10.74 1.24 -9.81
N ARG A 75 11.33 1.59 -8.67
CA ARG A 75 10.83 2.65 -7.79
C ARG A 75 11.86 3.76 -7.65
N VAL A 76 11.54 4.92 -8.22
CA VAL A 76 12.39 6.12 -8.15
C VAL A 76 12.75 6.52 -6.71
N GLY A 77 11.85 6.29 -5.75
CA GLY A 77 12.08 6.60 -4.34
C GLY A 77 13.17 5.77 -3.66
N ALA A 78 13.58 4.65 -4.27
CA ALA A 78 14.64 3.78 -3.76
C ALA A 78 16.01 4.03 -4.41
N MET A 79 16.10 4.88 -5.44
CA MET A 79 17.31 5.08 -6.25
C MET A 79 18.53 5.52 -5.42
N ASP A 80 18.32 6.36 -4.41
CA ASP A 80 19.38 6.91 -3.55
C ASP A 80 19.48 6.19 -2.20
N ALA A 81 18.71 5.12 -1.98
CA ALA A 81 18.64 4.43 -0.69
C ALA A 81 19.77 3.39 -0.48
N GLY A 82 20.67 3.22 -1.47
CA GLY A 82 21.75 2.23 -1.41
C GLY A 82 21.28 0.78 -1.50
N VAL A 83 20.06 0.55 -1.99
CA VAL A 83 19.46 -0.75 -2.26
C VAL A 83 19.14 -0.88 -3.76
N ASN A 84 18.75 -2.08 -4.21
CA ASN A 84 18.23 -2.26 -5.55
C ASN A 84 16.93 -1.44 -5.71
N PRO A 85 16.81 -0.51 -6.68
CA PRO A 85 15.58 0.25 -6.89
C PRO A 85 14.50 -0.55 -7.63
N TRP A 86 14.80 -1.74 -8.16
CA TRP A 86 13.79 -2.72 -8.56
C TRP A 86 13.33 -3.47 -7.32
N LEU A 87 12.17 -3.09 -6.81
CA LEU A 87 11.62 -3.61 -5.57
C LEU A 87 10.67 -4.76 -5.87
N MET A 88 10.72 -5.79 -5.02
CA MET A 88 9.71 -6.85 -4.99
C MET A 88 8.54 -6.38 -4.12
N GLU A 89 7.36 -6.28 -4.71
CA GLU A 89 6.19 -5.61 -4.15
C GLU A 89 4.90 -6.43 -4.33
N LEU A 90 3.83 -5.94 -3.70
CA LEU A 90 2.47 -6.42 -3.97
C LEU A 90 1.98 -5.82 -5.29
N VAL A 91 0.94 -6.42 -5.86
CA VAL A 91 0.11 -5.75 -6.86
C VAL A 91 -0.53 -4.52 -6.22
N ALA A 92 -0.46 -3.37 -6.88
CA ALA A 92 -0.94 -2.11 -6.33
C ALA A 92 -1.36 -1.09 -7.39
N GLY A 93 -2.33 -0.25 -7.04
CA GLY A 93 -2.78 0.85 -7.90
C GLY A 93 -3.32 2.03 -7.11
N LEU A 94 -3.40 3.19 -7.76
CA LEU A 94 -4.03 4.37 -7.19
C LEU A 94 -5.56 4.29 -7.35
N ILE A 95 -6.28 4.80 -6.37
CA ILE A 95 -7.72 5.07 -6.49
C ILE A 95 -7.87 6.47 -7.07
N ASP A 96 -7.74 6.58 -8.40
CA ASP A 96 -7.81 7.86 -9.13
C ASP A 96 -9.09 8.02 -9.99
N LYS A 97 -9.94 6.99 -9.98
CA LYS A 97 -11.26 6.91 -10.60
C LYS A 97 -12.34 6.73 -9.53
N ASP A 98 -13.60 6.79 -9.95
CA ASP A 98 -14.75 6.47 -9.10
C ASP A 98 -14.92 4.93 -9.01
N GLU A 99 -13.93 4.28 -8.37
CA GLU A 99 -13.83 2.82 -8.20
C GLU A 99 -13.77 2.46 -6.71
N GLU A 100 -14.44 1.37 -6.33
CA GLU A 100 -14.29 0.82 -4.99
C GLU A 100 -12.91 0.14 -4.84
N PRO A 101 -12.31 0.12 -3.64
CA PRO A 101 -10.97 -0.46 -3.44
C PRO A 101 -10.82 -1.91 -3.92
N GLU A 102 -11.88 -2.72 -3.83
CA GLU A 102 -11.89 -4.09 -4.33
C GLU A 102 -11.84 -4.18 -5.86
N GLU A 103 -12.43 -3.20 -6.56
CA GLU A 103 -12.43 -3.14 -8.02
C GLU A 103 -11.03 -2.80 -8.53
N VAL A 104 -10.37 -1.82 -7.91
CA VAL A 104 -8.98 -1.48 -8.20
C VAL A 104 -8.06 -2.68 -7.95
N ALA A 105 -8.19 -3.38 -6.81
CA ALA A 105 -7.39 -4.58 -6.53
C ALA A 105 -7.48 -5.64 -7.65
N ARG A 106 -8.68 -5.82 -8.22
CA ARG A 106 -8.93 -6.80 -9.28
C ARG A 106 -8.41 -6.32 -10.63
N ARG A 107 -8.60 -5.04 -10.96
CA ARG A 107 -8.10 -4.42 -12.18
C ARG A 107 -6.57 -4.52 -12.23
N GLU A 108 -5.91 -4.06 -11.18
CA GLU A 108 -4.43 -4.07 -11.10
C GLU A 108 -3.86 -5.49 -11.10
N ALA A 109 -4.55 -6.47 -10.50
CA ALA A 109 -4.09 -7.85 -10.56
C ALA A 109 -4.08 -8.42 -12.00
N VAL A 110 -5.02 -7.98 -12.84
CA VAL A 110 -5.02 -8.33 -14.27
C VAL A 110 -3.92 -7.57 -15.00
N GLU A 111 -3.77 -6.27 -14.76
CA GLU A 111 -2.84 -5.39 -15.48
C GLU A 111 -1.36 -5.65 -15.13
N GLU A 112 -1.04 -5.82 -13.84
CA GLU A 112 0.34 -5.97 -13.35
C GLU A 112 0.80 -7.43 -13.25
N ALA A 113 -0.12 -8.40 -13.17
CA ALA A 113 0.23 -9.80 -12.93
C ALA A 113 -0.50 -10.82 -13.82
N GLY A 114 -1.42 -10.40 -14.69
CA GLY A 114 -2.22 -11.29 -15.52
C GLY A 114 -3.13 -12.22 -14.71
N LEU A 115 -3.49 -11.84 -13.48
CA LEU A 115 -4.23 -12.66 -12.53
C LEU A 115 -5.69 -12.23 -12.42
N THR A 116 -6.59 -13.22 -12.49
CA THR A 116 -7.98 -13.03 -12.04
C THR A 116 -8.11 -13.45 -10.59
N LEU A 117 -8.35 -12.49 -9.69
CA LEU A 117 -8.54 -12.77 -8.28
C LEU A 117 -9.93 -13.34 -7.99
N GLY A 118 -10.01 -14.31 -7.09
CA GLY A 118 -11.23 -14.85 -6.53
C GLY A 118 -11.73 -14.05 -5.33
N ALA A 119 -11.87 -14.72 -4.18
CA ALA A 119 -12.23 -14.06 -2.93
C ALA A 119 -11.14 -13.06 -2.50
N LEU A 120 -11.55 -11.88 -2.04
CA LEU A 120 -10.68 -10.91 -1.39
C LEU A 120 -10.93 -10.92 0.11
N TRP A 121 -9.87 -10.72 0.88
CA TRP A 121 -9.93 -10.53 2.32
C TRP A 121 -9.31 -9.18 2.70
N PRO A 122 -10.06 -8.27 3.33
CA PRO A 122 -9.52 -7.01 3.82
C PRO A 122 -8.54 -7.25 4.98
N ILE A 123 -7.27 -6.89 4.79
CA ILE A 123 -6.23 -7.01 5.83
C ILE A 123 -6.31 -5.82 6.78
N ALA A 124 -6.15 -4.61 6.22
CA ALA A 124 -6.10 -3.37 6.98
C ALA A 124 -6.27 -2.16 6.06
N GLN A 125 -6.54 -1.02 6.67
CA GLN A 125 -6.25 0.28 6.09
C GLN A 125 -5.09 0.90 6.89
N TYR A 126 -4.07 1.42 6.22
CA TYR A 126 -2.92 2.01 6.90
C TYR A 126 -2.42 3.27 6.22
N LEU A 127 -1.81 4.16 7.01
CA LEU A 127 -1.17 5.37 6.54
C LEU A 127 0.34 5.10 6.45
N PRO A 128 0.97 5.10 5.26
CA PRO A 128 2.39 4.77 5.13
C PRO A 128 3.31 5.73 5.88
N SER A 129 2.99 7.03 5.86
CA SER A 129 3.79 8.07 6.51
C SER A 129 2.93 9.29 6.89
N PRO A 130 2.06 9.18 7.93
CA PRO A 130 1.10 10.23 8.29
C PRO A 130 1.74 11.52 8.83
N GLY A 131 3.06 11.52 9.05
CA GLY A 131 3.82 12.72 9.41
C GLY A 131 3.95 13.72 8.24
N GLY A 132 3.78 13.27 7.00
CA GLY A 132 3.99 14.10 5.81
C GLY A 132 3.15 13.74 4.59
N SER A 133 2.37 12.66 4.60
CA SER A 133 1.47 12.28 3.49
C SER A 133 0.05 12.02 3.99
N ASN A 134 -0.93 12.28 3.14
CA ASN A 134 -2.34 11.96 3.39
C ASN A 134 -2.78 10.60 2.81
N GLU A 135 -1.88 9.86 2.17
CA GLU A 135 -2.20 8.58 1.53
C GLU A 135 -2.77 7.58 2.54
N LEU A 136 -3.96 7.06 2.23
CA LEU A 136 -4.51 5.87 2.84
C LEU A 136 -4.33 4.68 1.89
N VAL A 137 -3.76 3.59 2.39
CA VAL A 137 -3.62 2.34 1.63
C VAL A 137 -4.64 1.33 2.12
N HIS A 138 -5.46 0.82 1.20
CA HIS A 138 -6.38 -0.30 1.40
C HIS A 138 -5.64 -1.60 1.05
N LEU A 139 -5.42 -2.44 2.06
CA LEU A 139 -4.59 -3.64 1.93
C LEU A 139 -5.46 -4.90 1.95
N PHE A 140 -5.25 -5.78 0.97
CA PHE A 140 -5.98 -7.04 0.82
C PHE A 140 -5.04 -8.25 0.66
N VAL A 141 -5.55 -9.44 0.94
CA VAL A 141 -5.06 -10.68 0.31
C VAL A 141 -6.15 -11.17 -0.65
N GLY A 142 -5.74 -11.64 -1.83
CA GLY A 142 -6.66 -12.15 -2.85
C GLY A 142 -6.34 -13.58 -3.22
N ARG A 143 -7.36 -14.45 -3.23
CA ARG A 143 -7.19 -15.83 -3.71
C ARG A 143 -6.88 -15.84 -5.20
N CYS A 144 -5.81 -16.50 -5.61
CA CYS A 144 -5.46 -16.68 -7.02
C CYS A 144 -5.10 -18.13 -7.35
N ASP A 145 -4.93 -18.40 -8.65
CA ASP A 145 -4.20 -19.56 -9.16
C ASP A 145 -2.81 -19.07 -9.57
N SER A 146 -1.76 -19.48 -8.85
CA SER A 146 -0.40 -19.01 -9.15
C SER A 146 0.22 -19.71 -10.37
N SER A 147 -0.37 -20.82 -10.84
CA SER A 147 0.19 -21.58 -11.97
C SER A 147 0.12 -20.86 -13.31
N THR A 148 -0.74 -19.84 -13.41
CA THR A 148 -0.89 -19.00 -14.61
C THR A 148 -0.06 -17.71 -14.54
N ALA A 149 0.47 -17.36 -13.37
CA ALA A 149 1.21 -16.12 -13.16
C ALA A 149 2.64 -16.23 -13.71
N SER A 150 2.96 -15.46 -14.74
CA SER A 150 4.30 -15.38 -15.32
C SER A 150 4.43 -14.18 -16.26
N GLY A 151 5.65 -13.85 -16.68
CA GLY A 151 5.91 -12.91 -17.76
C GLY A 151 6.16 -11.47 -17.31
N ILE A 152 6.10 -10.58 -18.30
CA ILE A 152 6.24 -9.13 -18.16
C ILE A 152 4.88 -8.49 -18.44
N HIS A 153 4.49 -7.57 -17.59
CA HIS A 153 3.18 -6.92 -17.52
C HIS A 153 3.36 -5.41 -17.28
N GLY A 154 2.24 -4.71 -17.05
CA GLY A 154 2.17 -3.26 -16.94
C GLY A 154 1.61 -2.63 -18.20
N LEU A 155 1.18 -1.37 -18.08
CA LEU A 155 0.64 -0.60 -19.19
C LEU A 155 1.77 0.19 -19.90
N GLU A 156 2.00 -0.11 -21.18
CA GLU A 156 3.03 0.57 -21.99
C GLU A 156 2.83 2.09 -22.02
N GLU A 157 1.58 2.54 -22.02
CA GLU A 157 1.20 3.96 -21.98
C GLU A 157 1.50 4.65 -20.63
N GLU A 158 1.61 3.88 -19.55
CA GLU A 158 1.99 4.35 -18.21
C GLU A 158 3.50 4.21 -17.96
N GLY A 159 4.24 3.63 -18.91
CA GLY A 159 5.69 3.41 -18.81
C GLY A 159 6.07 2.34 -17.80
N GLU A 160 5.15 1.43 -17.49
CA GLU A 160 5.36 0.36 -16.53
C GLU A 160 6.12 -0.82 -17.17
N ASP A 161 7.13 -1.32 -16.46
CA ASP A 161 7.89 -2.53 -16.80
C ASP A 161 7.90 -3.42 -15.56
N ILE A 162 6.95 -4.35 -15.51
CA ILE A 162 6.64 -5.14 -14.32
C ILE A 162 6.92 -6.61 -14.57
N ARG A 163 7.75 -7.21 -13.70
CA ARG A 163 8.06 -8.64 -13.76
C ARG A 163 7.35 -9.41 -12.68
N VAL A 164 6.64 -10.47 -13.06
CA VAL A 164 5.93 -11.35 -12.11
C VAL A 164 6.87 -12.39 -11.52
N HIS A 165 6.75 -12.59 -10.20
CA HIS A 165 7.46 -13.62 -9.44
C HIS A 165 6.47 -14.48 -8.64
N VAL A 166 6.46 -15.77 -8.93
CA VAL A 166 5.74 -16.78 -8.14
C VAL A 166 6.75 -17.46 -7.22
N MET A 167 6.48 -17.48 -5.92
CA MET A 167 7.35 -18.16 -4.96
C MET A 167 6.58 -18.77 -3.78
N PRO A 168 7.13 -19.82 -3.14
CA PRO A 168 6.59 -20.36 -1.91
C PRO A 168 6.47 -19.26 -0.85
N PHE A 169 5.37 -19.27 -0.08
CA PHE A 169 5.13 -18.28 0.95
C PHE A 169 6.30 -18.17 1.95
N GLU A 170 6.89 -19.30 2.36
CA GLU A 170 8.01 -19.30 3.30
C GLU A 170 9.25 -18.58 2.74
N GLU A 171 9.47 -18.64 1.42
CA GLU A 171 10.57 -17.93 0.77
C GLU A 171 10.32 -16.42 0.75
N ALA A 172 9.08 -16.00 0.44
CA ALA A 172 8.68 -14.60 0.51
C ALA A 172 8.81 -14.03 1.93
N LEU A 173 8.39 -14.79 2.94
CA LEU A 173 8.54 -14.40 4.34
C LEU A 173 10.03 -14.33 4.75
N GLN A 174 10.86 -15.25 4.25
CA GLN A 174 12.30 -15.17 4.47
C GLN A 174 12.93 -13.95 3.78
N ALA A 175 12.46 -13.59 2.58
CA ALA A 175 12.90 -12.37 1.89
C ALA A 175 12.55 -11.09 2.66
N VAL A 176 11.44 -11.06 3.40
CA VAL A 176 11.14 -10.00 4.36
C VAL A 176 12.15 -9.98 5.52
N ARG A 177 12.46 -11.14 6.11
CA ARG A 177 13.42 -11.24 7.24
C ARG A 177 14.83 -10.79 6.85
N ASP A 178 15.26 -11.12 5.64
CA ASP A 178 16.60 -10.77 5.13
C ASP A 178 16.67 -9.35 4.55
N GLY A 179 15.56 -8.61 4.52
CA GLY A 179 15.49 -7.24 4.00
C GLY A 179 15.48 -7.13 2.47
N ARG A 180 15.33 -8.24 1.74
CA ARG A 180 15.14 -8.25 0.27
C ARG A 180 13.77 -7.72 -0.14
N ILE A 181 12.77 -7.90 0.72
CA ILE A 181 11.46 -7.22 0.63
C ILE A 181 11.40 -6.22 1.79
N ASN A 182 11.37 -4.94 1.46
CA ASN A 182 11.51 -3.85 2.44
C ASN A 182 10.53 -2.68 2.24
N ASN A 183 9.50 -2.85 1.40
CA ASN A 183 8.41 -1.88 1.28
C ASN A 183 7.28 -2.22 2.27
N ALA A 184 6.58 -1.18 2.75
CA ALA A 184 5.62 -1.31 3.86
C ALA A 184 4.45 -2.27 3.54
N ALA A 185 3.84 -2.16 2.36
CA ALA A 185 2.68 -2.96 1.98
C ALA A 185 3.00 -4.46 1.97
N SER A 186 4.08 -4.85 1.30
CA SER A 186 4.51 -6.24 1.23
C SER A 186 4.88 -6.81 2.59
N MET A 187 5.63 -6.05 3.39
CA MET A 187 5.99 -6.48 4.75
C MET A 187 4.74 -6.69 5.61
N LEU A 188 3.78 -5.76 5.58
CA LEU A 188 2.54 -5.86 6.36
C LEU A 188 1.69 -7.04 5.90
N ALA A 189 1.48 -7.22 4.60
CA ALA A 189 0.64 -8.31 4.08
C ALA A 189 1.26 -9.70 4.31
N LEU A 190 2.57 -9.85 4.08
CA LEU A 190 3.26 -11.13 4.28
C LEU A 190 3.32 -11.51 5.77
N GLN A 191 3.56 -10.55 6.66
CA GLN A 191 3.52 -10.79 8.10
C GLN A 191 2.09 -11.08 8.59
N TRP A 192 1.09 -10.36 8.07
CA TRP A 192 -0.31 -10.66 8.37
C TRP A 192 -0.68 -12.06 7.89
N LEU A 193 -0.30 -12.44 6.67
CA LEU A 193 -0.55 -13.77 6.16
C LEU A 193 0.14 -14.80 7.04
N ALA A 194 1.39 -14.60 7.47
CA ALA A 194 2.08 -15.49 8.41
C ALA A 194 1.27 -15.75 9.70
N LEU A 195 0.59 -14.73 10.22
CA LEU A 195 -0.22 -14.82 11.44
C LEU A 195 -1.59 -15.49 11.21
N ASN A 196 -2.13 -15.40 9.98
CA ASN A 196 -3.51 -15.83 9.66
C ASN A 196 -3.58 -16.98 8.64
N ARG A 197 -2.44 -17.51 8.18
CA ARG A 197 -2.34 -18.44 7.06
C ARG A 197 -3.18 -19.71 7.23
N ALA A 198 -3.25 -20.24 8.45
CA ALA A 198 -4.03 -21.43 8.73
C ALA A 198 -5.53 -21.21 8.50
N GLU A 199 -6.06 -20.05 8.92
CA GLU A 199 -7.46 -19.67 8.71
C GLU A 199 -7.74 -19.42 7.23
N VAL A 200 -6.88 -18.64 6.57
CA VAL A 200 -7.02 -18.36 5.13
C VAL A 200 -7.04 -19.64 4.32
N ARG A 201 -6.11 -20.58 4.59
CA ARG A 201 -6.07 -21.89 3.92
C ARG A 201 -7.30 -22.73 4.24
N GLY A 202 -7.76 -22.74 5.49
CA GLY A 202 -8.95 -23.50 5.89
C GLY A 202 -10.24 -23.03 5.20
N LEU A 203 -10.28 -21.80 4.70
CA LEU A 203 -11.43 -21.24 3.99
C LEU A 203 -11.30 -21.32 2.45
N TRP A 204 -10.08 -21.36 1.93
CA TRP A 204 -9.84 -21.20 0.48
C TRP A 204 -9.28 -22.43 -0.23
N VAL A 205 -8.83 -23.46 0.51
CA VAL A 205 -8.55 -24.81 0.01
C VAL A 205 -9.85 -25.62 -0.04
#